data_AF-A0A9W7BEX3-F1
#
_entry.id   AF-A0A9W7BEX3-F1
#
_cell.length_a   1.000
_cell.length_b   1.000
_cell.length_c   1.000
_cell.angle_alpha   90.00
_cell.angle_beta   90.00
_cell.angle_gamma   90.00
#
_symmetry.space_group_name_H-M   'P 1'
#
loop_
_entity.id
_entity.type
_entity.pdbx_description
1 polymer ?
#
loop_
_entity_poly.entity_id
_entity_poly.type
_entity_poly.pdbx_seq_one_letter_code
_entity_poly.pdbx_strand_id
1 'polypeptide(L)'
;MVEVVYQKGDGKKYKGRKDITKVVVASDVDEVAKEAFQHCSNLTEFNFGDSKATKIGDHALQSTGITKIKLPDTLKAIGKYALSRTSLKEVEVNVEKINGSTFWECKNLVKVVLKEGVTTVESYAFKGCPNISTFIWADSVKEVGYNLFGNCDKLHEQAGSKDQEKIIEYLKSLLTPLMKLCASDGKMEDIKQILDENSEAIMVSLKLLSQL
;
A
#
# COMPACT_ATOMS: atom_id res chain seq x y z
N MET A 1 24.64 2.98 -19.62
CA MET A 1 23.40 2.47 -19.01
C MET A 1 23.46 0.95 -19.05
N VAL A 2 23.05 0.26 -17.99
CA VAL A 2 23.33 -1.16 -17.77
C VAL A 2 22.08 -1.92 -17.33
N GLU A 3 21.93 -3.14 -17.85
CA GLU A 3 21.01 -4.16 -17.34
C GLU A 3 21.73 -5.05 -16.34
N VAL A 4 21.09 -5.30 -15.19
CA VAL A 4 21.64 -6.12 -14.11
C VAL A 4 20.75 -7.33 -13.86
N VAL A 5 21.39 -8.49 -13.72
CA VAL A 5 20.75 -9.69 -13.16
C VAL A 5 21.05 -9.72 -11.66
N TYR A 6 20.03 -9.55 -10.82
CA TYR A 6 20.16 -9.56 -9.36
C TYR A 6 20.10 -10.99 -8.83
N GLN A 7 21.15 -11.44 -8.16
CA GLN A 7 21.33 -12.82 -7.71
C GLN A 7 21.28 -12.95 -6.19
N LYS A 8 21.12 -14.18 -5.69
CA LYS A 8 21.17 -14.44 -4.26
C LYS A 8 22.51 -14.01 -3.68
N GLY A 9 22.46 -13.24 -2.59
CA GLY A 9 23.66 -12.71 -1.93
C GLY A 9 24.15 -11.35 -2.45
N ASP A 10 23.58 -10.79 -3.53
CA ASP A 10 23.96 -9.44 -3.99
C ASP A 10 23.66 -8.35 -2.94
N GLY A 11 22.66 -8.55 -2.09
CA GLY A 11 22.37 -7.66 -0.96
C GLY A 11 22.18 -6.19 -1.40
N LYS A 12 23.01 -5.29 -0.86
CA LYS A 12 22.97 -3.83 -1.12
C LYS A 12 23.92 -3.36 -2.23
N LYS A 13 24.53 -4.29 -2.97
CA LYS A 13 25.58 -4.01 -3.97
C LYS A 13 25.24 -2.92 -4.98
N TYR A 14 23.96 -2.76 -5.32
CA TYR A 14 23.53 -1.83 -6.35
C TYR A 14 23.01 -0.49 -5.82
N LYS A 15 22.92 -0.31 -4.49
CA LYS A 15 22.45 0.94 -3.86
C LYS A 15 23.13 2.17 -4.46
N GLY A 16 22.33 3.14 -4.88
CA GLY A 16 22.77 4.45 -5.39
C GLY A 16 23.32 4.45 -6.81
N ARG A 17 23.42 3.30 -7.48
CA ARG A 17 23.96 3.20 -8.84
C ARG A 17 23.06 3.94 -9.83
N LYS A 18 23.65 4.90 -10.56
CA LYS A 18 22.95 5.76 -11.53
C LYS A 18 23.07 5.27 -12.97
N ASP A 19 23.93 4.30 -13.21
CA ASP A 19 24.11 3.68 -14.53
C ASP A 19 23.14 2.52 -14.79
N ILE A 20 22.52 1.96 -13.74
CA ILE A 20 21.55 0.86 -13.86
C ILE A 20 20.21 1.43 -14.33
N THR A 21 19.69 0.84 -15.41
CA THR A 21 18.41 1.22 -16.01
C THR A 21 17.38 0.10 -15.97
N LYS A 22 17.84 -1.15 -15.92
CA LYS A 22 17.02 -2.34 -15.93
C LYS A 22 17.54 -3.38 -14.97
N VAL A 23 16.64 -4.05 -14.26
CA VAL A 23 16.94 -5.18 -13.38
C VAL A 23 16.03 -6.35 -13.70
N VAL A 24 16.63 -7.53 -13.80
CA VAL A 24 15.93 -8.82 -13.79
C VAL A 24 16.36 -9.58 -12.55
N VAL A 25 15.42 -9.98 -11.70
CA VAL A 25 15.68 -10.79 -10.51
C VAL A 25 15.86 -12.25 -10.94
N ALA A 26 16.95 -12.88 -10.51
CA ALA A 26 17.24 -14.27 -10.84
C ALA A 26 16.36 -15.25 -10.04
N SER A 27 16.19 -16.46 -10.57
CA SER A 27 15.32 -17.50 -10.01
C SER A 27 15.75 -18.00 -8.62
N ASP A 28 17.02 -17.79 -8.25
CA ASP A 28 17.60 -18.18 -6.96
C ASP A 28 17.35 -17.15 -5.83
N VAL A 29 16.72 -16.02 -6.14
CA VAL A 29 16.45 -14.95 -5.17
C VAL A 29 15.12 -15.20 -4.44
N ASP A 30 15.21 -15.41 -3.12
CA ASP A 30 14.05 -15.52 -2.23
C ASP A 30 13.57 -14.16 -1.69
N GLU A 31 14.46 -13.17 -1.63
CA GLU A 31 14.20 -11.81 -1.12
C GLU A 31 15.00 -10.76 -1.93
N VAL A 32 14.32 -9.71 -2.39
CA VAL A 32 15.00 -8.49 -2.82
C VAL A 32 15.42 -7.76 -1.54
N ALA A 33 16.72 -7.74 -1.26
CA ALA A 33 17.22 -7.36 0.06
C ALA A 33 16.89 -5.90 0.42
N LYS A 34 16.87 -5.61 1.73
CA LYS A 34 16.79 -4.24 2.25
C LYS A 34 17.80 -3.34 1.54
N GLU A 35 17.32 -2.21 1.01
CA GLU A 35 18.08 -1.19 0.26
C GLU A 35 18.78 -1.67 -1.03
N ALA A 36 18.45 -2.83 -1.59
CA ALA A 36 19.15 -3.42 -2.74
C ALA A 36 19.41 -2.44 -3.91
N PHE A 37 18.41 -1.60 -4.23
CA PHE A 37 18.43 -0.60 -5.29
C PHE A 37 18.02 0.79 -4.80
N GLN A 38 18.16 1.07 -3.51
CA GLN A 38 17.79 2.38 -2.95
C GLN A 38 18.57 3.48 -3.69
N HIS A 39 17.87 4.53 -4.14
CA HIS A 39 18.43 5.65 -4.90
C HIS A 39 19.00 5.31 -6.29
N CYS A 40 18.69 4.15 -6.87
CA CYS A 40 18.96 3.89 -8.29
C CYS A 40 17.99 4.67 -9.19
N SER A 41 18.14 5.99 -9.26
CA SER A 41 17.13 6.88 -9.85
C SER A 41 16.90 6.70 -11.34
N ASN A 42 17.85 6.08 -12.06
CA ASN A 42 17.72 5.79 -13.48
C ASN A 42 17.16 4.38 -13.76
N LEU A 43 16.95 3.56 -12.71
CA LEU A 43 16.32 2.25 -12.82
C LEU A 43 14.83 2.43 -13.13
N THR A 44 14.45 2.19 -14.38
CA THR A 44 13.07 2.39 -14.89
C THR A 44 12.34 1.09 -15.15
N GLU A 45 13.07 -0.01 -15.32
CA GLU A 45 12.53 -1.35 -15.55
C GLU A 45 12.99 -2.33 -14.45
N PHE A 46 12.04 -2.87 -13.68
CA PHE A 46 12.31 -3.88 -12.67
C PHE A 46 11.38 -5.08 -12.88
N ASN A 47 11.95 -6.26 -13.11
CA ASN A 47 11.19 -7.47 -13.38
C ASN A 47 11.67 -8.60 -12.46
N PHE A 48 10.73 -9.34 -11.87
CA PHE A 48 11.05 -10.52 -11.08
C PHE A 48 11.54 -11.71 -11.91
N GLY A 49 11.47 -11.67 -13.24
CA GLY A 49 11.85 -12.80 -14.09
C GLY A 49 11.11 -14.07 -13.67
N ASP A 50 11.86 -15.15 -13.47
CA ASP A 50 11.37 -16.43 -12.93
C ASP A 50 11.53 -16.55 -11.40
N SER A 51 11.92 -15.47 -10.72
CA SER A 51 12.07 -15.43 -9.27
C SER A 51 10.74 -15.70 -8.56
N LYS A 52 10.82 -16.56 -7.54
CA LYS A 52 9.73 -16.82 -6.59
C LYS A 52 9.92 -16.02 -5.30
N ALA A 53 10.51 -14.83 -5.39
CA ALA A 53 10.76 -13.97 -4.24
C ALA A 53 9.50 -13.85 -3.38
N THR A 54 9.69 -14.05 -2.08
CA THR A 54 8.61 -13.98 -1.08
C THR A 54 8.62 -12.66 -0.34
N LYS A 55 9.66 -11.84 -0.53
CA LYS A 55 9.81 -10.57 0.17
C LYS A 55 10.53 -9.51 -0.65
N ILE A 56 10.08 -8.27 -0.53
CA ILE A 56 10.84 -7.07 -0.87
C ILE A 56 11.22 -6.40 0.45
N GLY A 57 12.51 -6.22 0.71
CA GLY A 57 13.03 -5.63 1.94
C GLY A 57 12.77 -4.13 2.05
N ASP A 58 12.99 -3.59 3.26
CA ASP A 58 12.82 -2.16 3.52
C ASP A 58 13.66 -1.31 2.56
N HIS A 59 13.09 -0.20 2.08
CA HIS A 59 13.76 0.72 1.15
C HIS A 59 14.32 0.09 -0.14
N ALA A 60 14.02 -1.18 -0.47
CA ALA A 60 14.71 -1.92 -1.52
C ALA A 60 14.69 -1.23 -2.89
N LEU A 61 13.57 -0.60 -3.26
CA LEU A 61 13.36 0.13 -4.51
C LEU A 61 13.05 1.62 -4.27
N GLN A 62 13.36 2.15 -3.08
CA GLN A 62 13.08 3.54 -2.75
C GLN A 62 13.84 4.49 -3.68
N SER A 63 13.16 5.54 -4.16
CA SER A 63 13.75 6.56 -5.04
C SER A 63 14.34 5.99 -6.34
N THR A 64 13.67 4.98 -6.90
CA THR A 64 13.95 4.46 -8.25
C THR A 64 13.01 5.08 -9.28
N GLY A 65 13.38 5.04 -10.56
CA GLY A 65 12.57 5.54 -11.67
C GLY A 65 11.53 4.53 -12.18
N ILE A 66 11.27 3.43 -11.46
CA ILE A 66 10.42 2.35 -11.96
C ILE A 66 9.02 2.86 -12.27
N THR A 67 8.50 2.52 -13.44
CA THR A 67 7.20 3.02 -13.93
C THR A 67 6.09 1.96 -13.87
N LYS A 68 6.48 0.69 -13.85
CA LYS A 68 5.63 -0.49 -13.71
C LYS A 68 6.35 -1.54 -12.88
N ILE A 69 5.59 -2.34 -12.14
CA ILE A 69 6.10 -3.52 -11.45
C ILE A 69 5.00 -4.57 -11.43
N LYS A 70 5.34 -5.81 -11.79
CA LYS A 70 4.47 -6.97 -11.59
C LYS A 70 5.00 -7.71 -10.37
N LEU A 71 4.24 -7.70 -9.29
CA LEU A 71 4.58 -8.47 -8.09
C LEU A 71 4.31 -9.96 -8.33
N PRO A 72 5.19 -10.87 -7.92
CA PRO A 72 4.94 -12.30 -8.05
C PRO A 72 3.87 -12.75 -7.04
N ASP A 73 3.06 -13.74 -7.40
CA ASP A 73 2.01 -14.29 -6.51
C ASP A 73 2.57 -15.00 -5.26
N THR A 74 3.89 -15.28 -5.25
CA THR A 74 4.60 -15.83 -4.10
C THR A 74 4.95 -14.78 -3.05
N LEU A 75 4.76 -13.50 -3.34
CA LEU A 75 5.15 -12.40 -2.46
C LEU A 75 4.29 -12.41 -1.21
N LYS A 76 4.93 -12.43 -0.04
CA LYS A 76 4.28 -12.42 1.28
C LYS A 76 4.40 -11.08 1.98
N ALA A 77 5.47 -10.33 1.70
CA ALA A 77 5.75 -9.08 2.41
C ALA A 77 6.44 -8.04 1.52
N ILE A 78 6.05 -6.78 1.70
CA ILE A 78 6.72 -5.60 1.15
C ILE A 78 7.14 -4.70 2.31
N GLY A 79 8.45 -4.46 2.44
CA GLY A 79 9.03 -3.71 3.54
C GLY A 79 8.61 -2.24 3.61
N LYS A 80 8.95 -1.61 4.74
CA LYS A 80 8.70 -0.18 4.95
C LYS A 80 9.47 0.63 3.91
N TYR A 81 8.82 1.64 3.34
CA TYR A 81 9.38 2.50 2.28
C TYR A 81 9.85 1.77 1.01
N ALA A 82 9.61 0.47 0.85
CA ALA A 82 10.25 -0.34 -0.20
C ALA A 82 10.03 0.21 -1.62
N LEU A 83 8.85 0.78 -1.89
CA LEU A 83 8.47 1.35 -3.19
C LEU A 83 8.23 2.87 -3.09
N SER A 84 8.74 3.52 -2.05
CA SER A 84 8.54 4.96 -1.84
C SER A 84 9.32 5.79 -2.86
N ARG A 85 8.76 6.95 -3.25
CA ARG A 85 9.36 7.87 -4.23
C ARG A 85 9.68 7.21 -5.57
N THR A 86 8.88 6.21 -5.98
CA THR A 86 8.98 5.59 -7.30
C THR A 86 8.17 6.38 -8.33
N SER A 87 8.37 6.07 -9.61
CA SER A 87 7.61 6.66 -10.73
C SER A 87 6.45 5.77 -11.20
N LEU A 88 6.00 4.84 -10.35
CA LEU A 88 4.92 3.91 -10.67
C LEU A 88 3.67 4.69 -11.05
N LYS A 89 3.00 4.26 -12.12
CA LYS A 89 1.69 4.80 -12.53
C LYS A 89 0.53 3.99 -11.98
N GLU A 90 0.72 2.67 -11.92
CA GLU A 90 -0.28 1.73 -11.43
C GLU A 90 0.40 0.62 -10.62
N VAL A 91 -0.29 0.07 -9.63
CA VAL A 91 0.17 -1.11 -8.90
C VAL A 91 -1.01 -1.98 -8.48
N GLU A 92 -0.86 -3.28 -8.69
CA GLU A 92 -1.69 -4.30 -8.05
C GLU A 92 -0.92 -4.92 -6.89
N VAL A 93 -1.51 -4.96 -5.70
CA VAL A 93 -0.86 -5.45 -4.48
C VAL A 93 -1.62 -6.67 -3.96
N ASN A 94 -0.91 -7.80 -3.82
CA ASN A 94 -1.43 -9.12 -3.46
C ASN A 94 -0.74 -9.72 -2.22
N VAL A 95 -0.20 -8.87 -1.34
CA VAL A 95 0.45 -9.31 -0.09
C VAL A 95 -0.49 -9.12 1.10
N GLU A 96 -0.38 -9.98 2.12
CA GLU A 96 -1.23 -9.91 3.33
C GLU A 96 -1.15 -8.54 4.01
N LYS A 97 0.06 -7.97 4.11
CA LYS A 97 0.32 -6.71 4.82
C LYS A 97 1.12 -5.71 4.00
N ILE A 98 0.55 -4.52 3.82
CA ILE A 98 1.26 -3.34 3.29
C ILE A 98 1.83 -2.57 4.46
N ASN A 99 3.15 -2.51 4.56
CA ASN A 99 3.82 -1.82 5.66
C ASN A 99 3.76 -0.29 5.53
N GLY A 100 4.07 0.38 6.64
CA GLY A 100 3.99 1.83 6.72
C GLY A 100 4.87 2.50 5.67
N SER A 101 4.32 3.53 5.04
CA SER A 101 5.00 4.32 4.01
C SER A 101 5.49 3.54 2.77
N THR A 102 5.01 2.31 2.50
CA THR A 102 5.50 1.49 1.38
C THR A 102 5.48 2.22 0.03
N PHE A 103 4.44 3.00 -0.28
CA PHE A 103 4.29 3.82 -1.49
C PHE A 103 4.38 5.32 -1.21
N TRP A 104 5.02 5.73 -0.11
CA TRP A 104 5.12 7.13 0.26
C TRP A 104 5.75 7.99 -0.85
N GLU A 105 5.14 9.15 -1.14
CA GLU A 105 5.56 10.08 -2.19
C GLU A 105 5.69 9.49 -3.61
N CYS A 106 4.89 8.48 -3.97
CA CYS A 106 4.77 8.02 -5.37
C CYS A 106 3.95 9.01 -6.19
N LYS A 107 4.58 10.13 -6.59
CA LYS A 107 3.90 11.28 -7.20
C LYS A 107 3.20 10.97 -8.53
N ASN A 108 3.61 9.91 -9.23
CA ASN A 108 3.02 9.51 -10.51
C ASN A 108 1.95 8.42 -10.38
N LEU A 109 1.71 7.91 -9.16
CA LEU A 109 0.79 6.81 -8.93
C LEU A 109 -0.65 7.31 -9.11
N VAL A 110 -1.35 6.75 -10.08
CA VAL A 110 -2.72 7.09 -10.46
C VAL A 110 -3.71 6.02 -9.99
N LYS A 111 -3.33 4.75 -10.12
CA LYS A 111 -4.20 3.61 -9.81
C LYS A 111 -3.55 2.64 -8.83
N VAL A 112 -4.30 2.27 -7.80
CA VAL A 112 -3.93 1.21 -6.86
C VAL A 112 -5.06 0.19 -6.81
N VAL A 113 -4.70 -1.09 -6.89
CA VAL A 113 -5.63 -2.21 -6.72
C VAL A 113 -5.10 -3.10 -5.60
N LEU A 114 -5.84 -3.20 -4.51
CA LEU A 114 -5.60 -4.22 -3.49
C LEU A 114 -6.35 -5.48 -3.91
N LYS A 115 -5.64 -6.61 -3.99
CA LYS A 115 -6.25 -7.91 -4.32
C LYS A 115 -6.70 -8.61 -3.04
N GLU A 116 -7.62 -9.56 -3.21
CA GLU A 116 -8.03 -10.45 -2.11
C GLU A 116 -6.83 -11.10 -1.43
N GLY A 117 -6.89 -11.14 -0.11
CA GLY A 117 -5.80 -11.59 0.76
C GLY A 117 -5.05 -10.46 1.46
N VAL A 118 -5.17 -9.20 1.00
CA VAL A 118 -4.66 -8.03 1.73
C VAL A 118 -5.55 -7.81 2.97
N THR A 119 -5.00 -7.93 4.17
CA THR A 119 -5.73 -7.78 5.44
C THR A 119 -5.37 -6.50 6.19
N THR A 120 -4.12 -6.03 6.06
CA THR A 120 -3.63 -4.85 6.79
C THR A 120 -2.93 -3.86 5.86
N VAL A 121 -3.30 -2.59 5.96
CA VAL A 121 -2.62 -1.47 5.28
C VAL A 121 -2.14 -0.46 6.34
N GLU A 122 -0.85 -0.42 6.62
CA GLU A 122 -0.30 0.41 7.70
C GLU A 122 -0.26 1.92 7.37
N SER A 123 0.01 2.73 8.39
CA SER A 123 -0.02 4.18 8.34
C SER A 123 0.87 4.76 7.24
N TYR A 124 0.39 5.85 6.63
CA TYR A 124 1.09 6.60 5.59
C TYR A 124 1.46 5.82 4.33
N ALA A 125 0.96 4.59 4.12
CA ALA A 125 1.38 3.76 3.00
C ALA A 125 1.26 4.46 1.63
N PHE A 126 0.30 5.38 1.45
CA PHE A 126 0.12 6.17 0.22
C PHE A 126 0.25 7.69 0.44
N LYS A 127 0.77 8.14 1.59
CA LYS A 127 0.89 9.59 1.87
C LYS A 127 1.78 10.27 0.81
N GLY A 128 1.37 11.43 0.32
CA GLY A 128 2.10 12.22 -0.67
C GLY A 128 1.98 11.70 -2.10
N CYS A 129 0.91 10.96 -2.42
CA CYS A 129 0.59 10.52 -3.77
C CYS A 129 -0.54 11.36 -4.36
N PRO A 130 -0.29 12.63 -4.76
CA PRO A 130 -1.33 13.58 -5.13
C PRO A 130 -2.16 13.17 -6.35
N ASN A 131 -1.65 12.23 -7.16
CA ASN A 131 -2.26 11.83 -8.42
C ASN A 131 -3.13 10.58 -8.34
N ILE A 132 -3.26 9.92 -7.17
CA ILE A 132 -4.13 8.75 -7.04
C ILE A 132 -5.56 9.21 -7.31
N SER A 133 -6.18 8.65 -8.35
CA SER A 133 -7.57 8.90 -8.74
C SER A 133 -8.38 7.62 -8.78
N THR A 134 -7.76 6.47 -8.54
CA THR A 134 -8.45 5.19 -8.51
C THR A 134 -7.80 4.32 -7.45
N PHE A 135 -8.56 4.01 -6.41
CA PHE A 135 -8.13 3.11 -5.35
C PHE A 135 -9.19 2.03 -5.17
N ILE A 136 -8.85 0.79 -5.51
CA ILE A 136 -9.74 -0.36 -5.40
C ILE A 136 -9.32 -1.15 -4.16
N TRP A 137 -10.23 -1.23 -3.20
CA TRP A 137 -10.06 -2.04 -1.99
C TRP A 137 -10.32 -3.52 -2.29
N ALA A 138 -9.68 -4.39 -1.52
CA ALA A 138 -10.08 -5.78 -1.39
C ALA A 138 -11.08 -5.92 -0.25
N ASP A 139 -12.03 -6.84 -0.37
CA ASP A 139 -13.04 -7.08 0.67
C ASP A 139 -12.40 -7.69 1.93
N SER A 140 -11.21 -8.29 1.79
CA SER A 140 -10.45 -8.87 2.89
C SER A 140 -9.76 -7.87 3.83
N VAL A 141 -9.75 -6.56 3.53
CA VAL A 141 -9.04 -5.55 4.33
C VAL A 141 -9.77 -5.33 5.66
N LYS A 142 -9.06 -5.55 6.78
CA LYS A 142 -9.59 -5.44 8.14
C LYS A 142 -8.97 -4.28 8.92
N GLU A 143 -7.70 -4.00 8.68
CA GLU A 143 -6.92 -3.03 9.44
C GLU A 143 -6.32 -1.97 8.51
N VAL A 144 -6.50 -0.70 8.90
CA VAL A 144 -6.04 0.46 8.13
C VAL A 144 -5.36 1.45 9.07
N GLY A 145 -4.15 1.86 8.72
CA GLY A 145 -3.36 2.78 9.52
C GLY A 145 -3.75 4.23 9.31
N TYR A 146 -3.26 5.09 10.20
CA TYR A 146 -3.62 6.51 10.19
C TYR A 146 -2.93 7.29 9.06
N ASN A 147 -3.60 8.37 8.61
CA ASN A 147 -3.11 9.29 7.57
C ASN A 147 -2.61 8.57 6.30
N LEU A 148 -3.32 7.51 5.92
CA LEU A 148 -3.00 6.63 4.80
C LEU A 148 -2.86 7.40 3.48
N PHE A 149 -3.77 8.35 3.25
CA PHE A 149 -3.89 9.16 2.03
C PHE A 149 -3.54 10.64 2.23
N GLY A 150 -2.80 11.00 3.29
CA GLY A 150 -2.43 12.40 3.50
C GLY A 150 -1.75 12.99 2.25
N ASN A 151 -2.21 14.15 1.76
CA ASN A 151 -1.76 14.78 0.51
C ASN A 151 -1.99 13.92 -0.76
N CYS A 152 -3.14 13.22 -0.84
CA CYS A 152 -3.63 12.56 -2.06
C CYS A 152 -4.72 13.41 -2.73
N ASP A 153 -4.33 14.57 -3.24
CA ASP A 153 -5.23 15.65 -3.65
C ASP A 153 -6.32 15.19 -4.65
N LYS A 154 -5.97 14.45 -5.70
CA LYS A 154 -6.96 13.93 -6.67
C LYS A 154 -7.96 12.95 -6.07
N LEU A 155 -7.53 12.13 -5.11
CA LEU A 155 -8.42 11.19 -4.43
C LEU A 155 -9.43 11.96 -3.59
N HIS A 156 -8.99 13.05 -2.94
CA HIS A 156 -9.86 13.92 -2.16
C HIS A 156 -10.80 14.76 -3.04
N GLU A 157 -10.33 15.27 -4.18
CA GLU A 157 -11.17 16.01 -5.16
C GLU A 157 -12.29 15.13 -5.72
N GLN A 158 -11.99 13.87 -6.04
CA GLN A 158 -12.97 12.91 -6.59
C GLN A 158 -13.89 12.32 -5.53
N ALA A 159 -13.51 12.40 -4.25
CA ALA A 159 -14.34 11.92 -3.15
C ALA A 159 -15.73 12.59 -3.15
N GLY A 160 -15.95 13.74 -3.80
CA GLY A 160 -17.29 14.33 -3.98
C GLY A 160 -18.28 13.56 -4.87
N SER A 161 -17.96 12.39 -5.43
CA SER A 161 -18.88 11.62 -6.31
C SER A 161 -18.82 10.11 -6.06
N LYS A 162 -20.00 9.44 -6.01
CA LYS A 162 -20.35 7.99 -5.99
C LYS A 162 -19.46 6.97 -5.26
N ASP A 163 -18.14 7.06 -5.30
CA ASP A 163 -17.23 6.22 -4.51
C ASP A 163 -17.31 6.53 -3.01
N GLN A 164 -17.73 7.76 -2.66
CA GLN A 164 -18.17 8.12 -1.31
C GLN A 164 -19.34 7.26 -0.83
N GLU A 165 -20.28 6.84 -1.69
CA GLU A 165 -21.41 6.02 -1.26
C GLU A 165 -20.94 4.65 -0.77
N LYS A 166 -19.90 4.05 -1.38
CA LYS A 166 -19.38 2.74 -0.93
C LYS A 166 -18.56 2.83 0.34
N ILE A 167 -17.73 3.87 0.48
CA ILE A 167 -17.02 4.13 1.73
C ILE A 167 -18.06 4.45 2.82
N ILE A 168 -18.98 5.39 2.58
CA ILE A 168 -20.06 5.74 3.51
C ILE A 168 -20.99 4.54 3.79
N GLU A 169 -21.26 3.65 2.85
CA GLU A 169 -22.08 2.45 3.03
C GLU A 169 -21.34 1.38 3.85
N TYR A 170 -20.04 1.19 3.62
CA TYR A 170 -19.18 0.39 4.49
C TYR A 170 -19.11 0.97 5.91
N LEU A 171 -18.97 2.29 6.04
CA LEU A 171 -19.03 2.98 7.33
C LEU A 171 -20.41 2.87 7.99
N LYS A 172 -21.49 2.99 7.21
CA LYS A 172 -22.87 2.83 7.69
C LYS A 172 -23.14 1.39 8.08
N SER A 173 -22.66 0.37 7.36
CA SER A 173 -22.85 -1.03 7.74
C SER A 173 -22.15 -1.38 9.05
N LEU A 174 -20.99 -0.75 9.31
CA LEU A 174 -20.27 -0.85 10.58
C LEU A 174 -20.97 -0.10 11.73
N LEU A 175 -21.64 1.02 11.45
CA LEU A 175 -22.32 1.86 12.46
C LEU A 175 -23.82 1.55 12.63
N THR A 176 -24.45 0.75 11.75
CA THR A 176 -25.89 0.42 11.79
C THR A 176 -26.31 -0.35 13.06
N PRO A 177 -25.51 -1.31 13.58
CA PRO A 177 -25.81 -1.96 14.87
C PRO A 177 -25.81 -0.97 16.04
N LEU A 178 -24.88 0.00 16.04
CA LEU A 178 -24.79 1.07 17.05
C LEU A 178 -26.03 1.96 17.04
N MET A 179 -26.51 2.38 15.86
CA MET A 179 -27.71 3.23 15.74
C MET A 179 -29.01 2.52 16.16
N LYS A 180 -29.11 1.20 15.96
CA LYS A 180 -30.26 0.40 16.41
C LYS A 180 -30.29 0.22 17.93
N LEU A 181 -29.14 0.02 18.58
CA LEU A 181 -29.04 -0.06 20.04
C LEU A 181 -29.39 1.27 20.73
N CYS A 182 -28.97 2.40 20.16
CA CYS A 182 -29.34 3.73 20.66
C CYS A 182 -30.84 4.02 20.54
N ALA A 183 -31.53 3.36 19.60
CA ALA A 183 -32.98 3.53 19.38
C ALA A 183 -33.85 2.59 20.23
N SER A 184 -33.27 1.59 20.91
CA SER A 184 -34.00 0.56 21.65
C SER A 184 -33.43 0.32 23.05
N ASP A 185 -33.46 1.33 23.95
CA ASP A 185 -33.04 1.23 25.36
C ASP A 185 -31.81 0.32 25.63
N GLY A 186 -30.84 0.33 24.69
CA GLY A 186 -29.75 -0.64 24.66
C GLY A 186 -28.86 -0.47 25.89
N LYS A 187 -28.54 -1.57 26.57
CA LYS A 187 -27.69 -1.52 27.77
C LYS A 187 -26.31 -1.00 27.40
N MET A 188 -25.76 -0.18 28.29
CA MET A 188 -24.47 0.49 28.08
C MET A 188 -23.30 -0.50 27.95
N GLU A 189 -23.43 -1.73 28.44
CA GLU A 189 -22.48 -2.83 28.22
C GLU A 189 -22.43 -3.31 26.76
N ASP A 190 -23.57 -3.42 26.08
CA ASP A 190 -23.63 -3.91 24.69
C ASP A 190 -23.04 -2.89 23.70
N ILE A 191 -23.22 -1.59 23.99
CA ILE A 191 -22.60 -0.49 23.24
C ILE A 191 -21.08 -0.51 23.44
N LYS A 192 -20.59 -0.76 24.65
CA LYS A 192 -19.14 -0.86 24.94
C LYS A 192 -18.50 -2.05 24.25
N GLN A 193 -19.15 -3.21 24.25
CA GLN A 193 -18.65 -4.40 23.57
C GLN A 193 -18.53 -4.19 22.05
N ILE A 194 -19.55 -3.60 21.41
CA ILE A 194 -19.51 -3.29 19.97
C ILE A 194 -18.46 -2.21 19.67
N LEU A 195 -18.34 -1.19 20.53
CA LEU A 195 -17.29 -0.17 20.42
C LEU A 195 -15.91 -0.78 20.59
N ASP A 196 -15.70 -1.74 21.50
CA ASP A 196 -14.41 -2.40 21.70
C ASP A 196 -14.07 -3.32 20.51
N GLU A 197 -15.05 -4.09 20.02
CA GLU A 197 -14.92 -5.00 18.86
C GLU A 197 -14.69 -4.25 17.53
N ASN A 198 -15.16 -3.01 17.41
CA ASN A 198 -15.04 -2.19 16.19
C ASN A 198 -14.23 -0.90 16.42
N SER A 199 -13.54 -0.77 17.55
CA SER A 199 -12.88 0.46 18.02
C SER A 199 -11.86 0.99 17.02
N GLU A 200 -11.04 0.10 16.47
CA GLU A 200 -10.01 0.46 15.50
C GLU A 200 -10.62 0.87 14.15
N ALA A 201 -11.62 0.13 13.66
CA ALA A 201 -12.30 0.42 12.40
C ALA A 201 -13.09 1.75 12.45
N ILE A 202 -13.80 2.02 13.53
CA ILE A 202 -14.56 3.27 13.75
C ILE A 202 -13.61 4.47 13.91
N MET A 203 -12.49 4.29 14.63
CA MET A 203 -11.47 5.34 14.81
C MET A 203 -10.73 5.70 13.52
N VAL A 204 -10.49 4.72 12.64
CA VAL A 204 -9.88 4.99 11.33
C VAL A 204 -10.85 5.71 10.40
N SER A 205 -12.12 5.34 10.47
CA SER A 205 -13.20 5.91 9.66
C SER A 205 -13.55 7.35 10.02
N LEU A 206 -13.66 7.65 11.32
CA LEU A 206 -13.82 9.02 11.83
C LEU A 206 -12.61 9.91 11.51
N LYS A 207 -11.39 9.34 11.48
CA LYS A 207 -10.17 10.05 11.08
C LYS A 207 -10.06 10.28 9.57
N LEU A 208 -10.62 9.38 8.75
CA LEU A 208 -10.74 9.62 7.31
C LEU A 208 -11.71 10.76 7.02
N LEU A 209 -12.84 10.81 7.75
CA LEU A 209 -13.82 11.89 7.69
C LEU A 209 -13.30 13.22 8.26
N SER A 210 -12.41 13.21 9.27
CA SER A 210 -11.81 14.43 9.83
C SER A 210 -10.61 14.97 9.04
N GLN A 211 -10.20 14.26 7.98
CA GLN A 211 -9.14 14.68 7.06
C GLN A 211 -9.70 15.15 5.70
N LEU A 212 -11.03 15.14 5.56
CA LEU A 212 -11.83 15.82 4.54
C LEU A 212 -12.30 17.18 5.08
#